data_AF-A0A5C9BCM9-F1
#
_entry.id   AF-A0A5C9BCM9-F1
#
_cell.length_a   1.000
_cell.length_b   1.000
_cell.length_c   1.000
_cell.angle_alpha   90.00
_cell.angle_beta   90.00
_cell.angle_gamma   90.00
#
_symmetry.space_group_name_H-M   'P 1'
#
loop_
_entity.id
_entity.type
_entity.pdbx_description
1 polymer ?
#
loop_
_entity_poly.entity_id
_entity_poly.type
_entity_poly.pdbx_seq_one_letter_code
_entity_poly.pdbx_strand_id
1 'polypeptide(L)'
;LKPNAPADVRGEFQPIASSAPGVMVSEHLPQMAKVMHKVAVVRSVNHQNRLHDSASTEMLTGRQSPQGDREEFAPIPQFYPCVGATCSYLWRERGLDVPHAALPFLFHNVVDVPCQGGGFLGSAFDPLQIAVDVEKRAYRAGSLVPPDGRTFASVDDRRRLLSVLERELIANNAAERQWRSFYDKAYSLLGSETLRRALDLSAESQATRDRYGFKPAEAVNGDTSQSAMAEGRAMRGQHLLVARRLVEAGVPFVNVFDFRVSKARTGTRTPTTFSITSTT
;
A
#
# COMPACT_ATOMS: atom_id res chain seq x y z
N LEU A 1 5.82 -24.49 6.33
CA LEU A 1 6.01 -25.89 5.88
C LEU A 1 5.68 -26.84 7.01
N LYS A 2 5.16 -28.03 6.69
CA LYS A 2 4.90 -29.11 7.65
C LYS A 2 5.78 -30.32 7.28
N PRO A 3 7.12 -30.26 7.45
CA PRO A 3 8.05 -31.21 6.83
C PRO A 3 7.85 -32.67 7.27
N ASN A 4 7.31 -32.87 8.48
CA ASN A 4 7.04 -34.19 9.05
C ASN A 4 5.61 -34.71 8.78
N ALA A 5 4.77 -33.95 8.08
CA ALA A 5 3.42 -34.40 7.74
C ALA A 5 3.47 -35.41 6.56
N PRO A 6 2.42 -36.23 6.36
CA PRO A 6 2.30 -37.09 5.18
C PRO A 6 2.45 -36.31 3.87
N ALA A 7 2.85 -37.00 2.79
CA ALA A 7 3.11 -36.38 1.49
C ALA A 7 1.98 -35.44 1.02
N ASP A 8 0.74 -35.90 1.17
CA ASP A 8 -0.47 -35.17 0.75
C ASP A 8 -0.75 -33.90 1.58
N VAL A 9 -0.15 -33.77 2.76
CA VAL A 9 -0.32 -32.62 3.68
C VAL A 9 0.89 -31.70 3.65
N ARG A 10 2.10 -32.24 3.52
CA ARG A 10 3.34 -31.44 3.56
C ARG A 10 3.57 -30.66 2.27
N GLY A 11 3.03 -31.13 1.14
CA GLY A 11 3.26 -30.59 -0.20
C GLY A 11 4.55 -31.12 -0.85
N GLU A 12 4.86 -30.64 -2.06
CA GLU A 12 6.05 -31.05 -2.82
C GLU A 12 7.35 -30.37 -2.35
N PHE A 13 7.22 -29.20 -1.72
CA PHE A 13 8.35 -28.36 -1.32
C PHE A 13 9.15 -28.94 -0.16
N GLN A 14 10.47 -28.89 -0.30
CA GLN A 14 11.47 -29.43 0.60
C GLN A 14 12.02 -28.37 1.56
N PRO A 15 12.21 -28.73 2.84
CA PRO A 15 12.84 -27.81 3.79
C PRO A 15 14.35 -27.72 3.55
N ILE A 16 14.92 -26.52 3.68
CA ILE A 16 16.36 -26.25 3.76
C ILE A 16 16.70 -25.61 5.10
N ALA A 17 17.92 -25.87 5.58
CA ALA A 17 18.47 -25.19 6.76
C ALA A 17 18.59 -23.69 6.52
N SER A 18 18.46 -22.91 7.58
CA SER A 18 18.63 -21.46 7.54
C SER A 18 19.73 -20.98 8.49
N SER A 19 20.07 -19.70 8.40
CA SER A 19 21.02 -19.03 9.30
C SER A 19 20.55 -18.94 10.76
N ALA A 20 19.27 -19.21 11.04
CA ALA A 20 18.76 -19.33 12.41
C ALA A 20 18.74 -20.81 12.83
N PRO A 21 19.46 -21.21 13.90
CA PRO A 21 19.49 -22.59 14.36
C PRO A 21 18.08 -23.16 14.63
N GLY A 22 17.82 -24.37 14.13
CA GLY A 22 16.52 -25.04 14.30
C GLY A 22 15.38 -24.48 13.46
N VAL A 23 15.62 -23.45 12.64
CA VAL A 23 14.60 -22.88 11.75
C VAL A 23 14.84 -23.32 10.32
N MET A 24 13.84 -23.99 9.73
CA MET A 24 13.84 -24.44 8.34
C MET A 24 12.92 -23.55 7.49
N VAL A 25 13.31 -23.32 6.24
CA VAL A 25 12.50 -22.60 5.22
C VAL A 25 12.42 -23.42 3.94
N SER A 26 11.59 -23.02 2.96
CA SER A 26 11.52 -23.74 1.67
C SER A 26 12.79 -23.54 0.85
N GLU A 27 13.17 -24.56 0.10
CA GLU A 27 14.22 -24.56 -0.92
C GLU A 27 14.06 -23.43 -1.95
N HIS A 28 12.82 -22.95 -2.18
CA HIS A 28 12.54 -21.81 -3.07
C HIS A 28 12.80 -20.44 -2.45
N LEU A 29 13.19 -20.39 -1.16
CA LEU A 29 13.53 -19.16 -0.45
C LEU A 29 15.01 -19.13 0.02
N PRO A 30 15.99 -19.42 -0.86
CA PRO A 30 17.38 -19.57 -0.43
C PRO A 30 18.01 -18.25 0.06
N GLN A 31 17.54 -17.10 -0.44
CA GLN A 31 18.01 -15.80 0.04
C GLN A 31 17.41 -15.46 1.41
N MET A 32 16.17 -15.88 1.69
CA MET A 32 15.58 -15.74 3.01
C MET A 32 16.32 -16.61 4.03
N ALA A 33 16.66 -17.86 3.67
CA ALA A 33 17.42 -18.77 4.51
C ALA A 33 18.69 -18.12 5.08
N LYS A 34 19.43 -17.38 4.25
CA LYS A 34 20.67 -16.67 4.62
C LYS A 34 20.47 -15.55 5.65
N VAL A 35 19.26 -14.99 5.76
CA VAL A 35 18.97 -13.85 6.66
C VAL A 35 18.00 -14.19 7.79
N MET A 36 17.58 -15.45 7.93
CA MET A 36 16.66 -15.87 9.00
C MET A 36 17.10 -15.50 10.43
N HIS A 37 18.40 -15.35 10.70
CA HIS A 37 18.89 -14.83 11.99
C HIS A 37 18.46 -13.38 12.30
N LYS A 38 17.90 -12.65 11.32
CA LYS A 38 17.32 -11.31 11.46
C LYS A 38 15.79 -11.28 11.37
N VAL A 39 15.15 -12.45 11.29
CA VAL A 39 13.71 -12.58 11.03
C VAL A 39 13.00 -13.11 12.28
N ALA A 40 11.91 -12.46 12.66
CA ALA A 40 10.97 -12.97 13.65
C ALA A 40 9.86 -13.76 12.94
N VAL A 41 9.67 -15.03 13.31
CA VAL A 41 8.60 -15.88 12.76
C VAL A 41 7.40 -15.85 13.70
N VAL A 42 6.29 -15.26 13.24
CA VAL A 42 5.01 -15.27 13.97
C VAL A 42 4.13 -16.38 13.41
N ARG A 43 3.83 -17.40 14.22
CA ARG A 43 2.99 -18.55 13.84
C ARG A 43 1.54 -18.48 14.34
N SER A 44 1.22 -17.45 15.14
CA SER A 44 -0.06 -17.29 15.81
C SER A 44 -1.09 -16.50 15.01
N VAL A 45 -0.72 -15.90 13.87
CA VAL A 45 -1.65 -15.12 13.04
C VAL A 45 -2.66 -16.06 12.39
N ASN A 46 -3.94 -15.89 12.72
CA ASN A 46 -5.07 -16.62 12.16
C ASN A 46 -6.34 -15.77 12.28
N HIS A 47 -7.34 -16.05 11.44
CA HIS A 47 -8.68 -15.46 11.49
C HIS A 47 -9.73 -16.49 11.09
N GLN A 48 -11.01 -16.21 11.38
CA GLN A 48 -12.13 -17.07 10.99
C GLN A 48 -12.85 -16.59 9.72
N ASN A 49 -12.48 -15.44 9.16
CA ASN A 49 -13.06 -14.91 7.93
C ASN A 49 -12.82 -15.82 6.72
N ARG A 50 -13.85 -15.99 5.90
CA ARG A 50 -13.80 -16.74 4.64
C ARG A 50 -13.71 -15.80 3.43
N LEU A 51 -14.12 -14.55 3.59
CA LEU A 51 -14.18 -13.56 2.52
C LEU A 51 -13.01 -12.57 2.61
N HIS A 52 -12.58 -12.05 1.45
CA HIS A 52 -11.38 -11.23 1.35
C HIS A 52 -11.53 -9.87 2.04
N ASP A 53 -12.72 -9.25 1.97
CA ASP A 53 -12.97 -7.92 2.56
C ASP A 53 -12.91 -7.94 4.10
N SER A 54 -13.59 -8.91 4.72
CA SER A 54 -13.59 -9.08 6.18
C SER A 54 -12.22 -9.52 6.70
N ALA A 55 -11.55 -10.44 6.00
CA ALA A 55 -10.20 -10.90 6.36
C ALA A 55 -9.16 -9.77 6.27
N SER A 56 -9.21 -8.95 5.21
CA SER A 56 -8.28 -7.82 5.06
C SER A 56 -8.52 -6.73 6.12
N THR A 57 -9.78 -6.45 6.47
CA THR A 57 -10.11 -5.57 7.61
C THR A 57 -9.47 -6.08 8.90
N GLU A 58 -9.61 -7.37 9.21
CA GLU A 58 -9.04 -7.95 10.42
C GLU A 58 -7.51 -7.95 10.40
N MET A 59 -6.89 -8.25 9.25
CA MET A 59 -5.43 -8.19 9.11
C MET A 59 -4.85 -6.77 9.26
N LEU A 60 -5.60 -5.74 8.83
CA LEU A 60 -5.15 -4.35 8.90
C LEU A 60 -5.40 -3.69 10.25
N THR A 61 -6.36 -4.19 11.04
CA THR A 61 -6.83 -3.55 12.27
C THR A 61 -6.66 -4.42 13.52
N GLY A 62 -6.44 -5.73 13.35
CA GLY A 62 -6.52 -6.73 14.40
C GLY A 62 -7.93 -6.99 14.92
N ARG A 63 -8.98 -6.58 14.19
CA ARG A 63 -10.38 -6.67 14.63
C ARG A 63 -11.30 -7.18 13.54
N GLN A 64 -12.21 -8.07 13.90
CA GLN A 64 -13.32 -8.49 13.05
C GLN A 64 -14.14 -7.27 12.61
N SER A 65 -14.54 -7.25 11.33
CA SER A 65 -15.49 -6.25 10.83
C SER A 65 -16.78 -6.29 11.65
N PRO A 66 -17.35 -5.14 12.06
CA PRO A 66 -18.66 -5.10 12.73
C PRO A 66 -19.79 -5.74 11.90
N GLN A 67 -19.58 -5.88 10.58
CA GLN A 67 -20.52 -6.53 9.68
C GLN A 67 -20.31 -8.06 9.57
N GLY A 68 -19.35 -8.61 10.32
CA GLY A 68 -19.01 -10.03 10.28
C GLY A 68 -18.21 -10.42 9.04
N ASP A 69 -18.28 -11.70 8.69
CA ASP A 69 -17.65 -12.27 7.50
C ASP A 69 -18.54 -12.02 6.28
N ARG A 70 -18.28 -10.93 5.56
CA ARG A 70 -19.14 -10.41 4.49
C ARG A 70 -18.32 -9.87 3.31
N GLU A 71 -18.88 -10.03 2.11
CA GLU A 71 -18.39 -9.42 0.86
C GLU A 71 -18.98 -8.01 0.72
N GLU A 72 -18.16 -7.04 0.36
CA GLU A 72 -18.59 -5.64 0.22
C GLU A 72 -18.87 -5.28 -1.25
N PHE A 73 -20.12 -4.93 -1.55
CA PHE A 73 -20.55 -4.56 -2.91
C PHE A 73 -20.68 -3.04 -3.13
N ALA A 74 -20.52 -2.25 -2.07
CA ALA A 74 -20.54 -0.80 -2.10
C ALA A 74 -19.49 -0.27 -1.10
N PRO A 75 -18.83 0.87 -1.37
CA PRO A 75 -17.94 1.47 -0.40
C PRO A 75 -18.66 1.75 0.92
N ILE A 76 -18.02 1.39 2.03
CA ILE A 76 -18.53 1.65 3.37
C ILE A 76 -17.56 2.57 4.13
N PRO A 77 -18.05 3.33 5.12
CA PRO A 77 -17.20 4.23 5.90
C PRO A 77 -16.05 3.51 6.59
N GLN A 78 -14.92 4.22 6.74
CA GLN A 78 -13.80 3.78 7.57
C GLN A 78 -14.25 3.76 9.04
N PHE A 79 -14.14 2.61 9.72
CA PHE A 79 -14.56 2.49 11.12
C PHE A 79 -13.37 2.30 12.07
N TYR A 80 -12.51 1.30 11.84
CA TYR A 80 -11.29 1.11 12.63
C TYR A 80 -10.06 1.71 11.93
N PRO A 81 -9.13 2.32 12.68
CA PRO A 81 -7.84 2.70 12.14
C PRO A 81 -7.03 1.45 11.77
N CYS A 82 -6.31 1.49 10.67
CA CYS A 82 -5.29 0.48 10.38
C CYS A 82 -4.09 0.63 11.34
N VAL A 83 -3.21 -0.38 11.40
CA VAL A 83 -1.99 -0.32 12.23
C VAL A 83 -1.14 0.90 11.89
N GLY A 84 -0.98 1.22 10.60
CA GLY A 84 -0.20 2.38 10.18
C GLY A 84 -0.77 3.71 10.66
N ALA A 85 -2.10 3.87 10.59
CA ALA A 85 -2.78 5.06 11.10
C ALA A 85 -2.71 5.16 12.63
N THR A 86 -2.78 4.03 13.33
CA THR A 86 -2.58 3.96 14.78
C THR A 86 -1.16 4.41 15.15
N CYS A 87 -0.14 3.92 14.44
CA CYS A 87 1.23 4.37 14.60
C CYS A 87 1.39 5.87 14.32
N SER A 88 0.79 6.37 13.23
CA SER A 88 0.76 7.79 12.89
C SER A 88 0.18 8.65 14.03
N TYR A 89 -0.93 8.20 14.63
CA TYR A 89 -1.52 8.86 15.79
C TYR A 89 -0.60 8.86 17.01
N LEU A 90 0.05 7.73 17.32
CA LEU A 90 0.99 7.62 18.44
C LEU A 90 2.27 8.44 18.22
N TRP A 91 2.65 8.69 16.97
CA TRP A 91 3.84 9.46 16.60
C TRP A 91 3.55 10.93 16.27
N ARG A 92 2.31 11.40 16.44
CA ARG A 92 1.89 12.76 16.07
C ARG A 92 2.73 13.88 16.69
N GLU A 93 3.35 13.63 17.84
CA GLU A 93 4.21 14.58 18.57
C GLU A 93 5.69 14.49 18.18
N ARG A 94 6.08 13.54 17.31
CA ARG A 94 7.48 13.31 16.90
C ARG A 94 7.95 14.22 15.75
N GLY A 95 7.08 15.04 15.18
CA GLY A 95 7.42 15.94 14.07
C GLY A 95 7.83 15.22 12.78
N LEU A 96 7.26 14.04 12.52
CA LEU A 96 7.50 13.30 11.28
C LEU A 96 6.72 13.94 10.11
N ASP A 97 7.40 14.17 8.99
CA ASP A 97 6.77 14.70 7.78
C ASP A 97 5.72 13.72 7.22
N VAL A 98 6.12 12.46 7.04
CA VAL A 98 5.25 11.37 6.57
C VAL A 98 5.37 10.20 7.55
N PRO A 99 4.45 10.07 8.52
CA PRO A 99 4.48 8.96 9.48
C PRO A 99 4.00 7.63 8.89
N HIS A 100 3.14 7.66 7.87
CA HIS A 100 2.55 6.48 7.25
C HIS A 100 2.35 6.71 5.75
N ALA A 101 2.84 5.78 4.92
CA ALA A 101 2.61 5.77 3.49
C ALA A 101 2.00 4.43 3.02
N ALA A 102 1.31 4.46 1.88
CA ALA A 102 0.76 3.29 1.21
C ALA A 102 1.10 3.34 -0.28
N LEU A 103 1.55 2.22 -0.86
CA LEU A 103 1.89 2.13 -2.27
C LEU A 103 1.58 0.74 -2.87
N PRO A 104 1.40 0.63 -4.18
CA PRO A 104 1.12 1.74 -5.10
C PRO A 104 -0.38 2.13 -5.14
N PHE A 105 -1.21 1.32 -4.51
CA PHE A 105 -2.66 1.48 -4.42
C PHE A 105 -3.13 1.04 -3.03
N LEU A 106 -4.40 1.28 -2.73
CA LEU A 106 -5.07 0.62 -1.62
C LEU A 106 -5.59 -0.75 -2.08
N PHE A 107 -5.77 -1.66 -1.12
CA PHE A 107 -6.40 -2.95 -1.35
C PHE A 107 -7.82 -2.75 -1.90
N HIS A 108 -8.10 -3.46 -2.99
CA HIS A 108 -9.36 -3.37 -3.72
C HIS A 108 -9.82 -4.78 -4.06
N ASN A 109 -11.09 -5.05 -3.81
CA ASN A 109 -11.74 -6.28 -4.21
C ASN A 109 -12.84 -5.97 -5.23
N VAL A 110 -14.12 -5.99 -4.83
CA VAL A 110 -15.23 -5.45 -5.63
C VAL A 110 -15.29 -3.92 -5.51
N VAL A 111 -14.96 -3.43 -4.32
CA VAL A 111 -14.85 -2.02 -3.95
C VAL A 111 -13.55 -1.79 -3.17
N ASP A 112 -13.23 -0.53 -2.90
CA ASP A 112 -12.15 -0.22 -1.95
C ASP A 112 -12.56 -0.70 -0.56
N VAL A 113 -11.76 -1.59 0.01
CA VAL A 113 -12.04 -2.17 1.31
C VAL A 113 -11.83 -1.13 2.41
N PRO A 114 -12.69 -1.05 3.43
CA PRO A 114 -12.48 -0.14 4.56
C PRO A 114 -11.28 -0.55 5.42
N CYS A 115 -11.05 0.26 6.44
CA CYS A 115 -10.00 0.17 7.45
C CYS A 115 -8.58 0.14 6.91
N GLN A 116 -8.33 0.88 5.84
CA GLN A 116 -6.99 1.10 5.28
C GLN A 116 -6.36 2.45 5.71
N GLY A 117 -7.15 3.29 6.39
CA GLY A 117 -6.76 4.62 6.86
C GLY A 117 -7.06 4.85 8.34
N GLY A 118 -7.39 6.09 8.71
CA GLY A 118 -7.56 6.56 10.08
C GLY A 118 -8.82 6.10 10.80
N GLY A 119 -9.85 5.62 10.10
CA GLY A 119 -11.10 5.20 10.75
C GLY A 119 -11.64 6.27 11.71
N PHE A 120 -12.03 5.87 12.93
CA PHE A 120 -12.48 6.81 13.96
C PHE A 120 -11.41 7.82 14.44
N LEU A 121 -10.12 7.63 14.13
CA LEU A 121 -9.08 8.64 14.41
C LEU A 121 -9.14 9.82 13.44
N GLY A 122 -9.85 9.65 12.32
CA GLY A 122 -10.05 10.67 11.29
C GLY A 122 -8.98 10.65 10.19
N SER A 123 -9.29 11.32 9.08
CA SER A 123 -8.47 11.35 7.87
C SER A 123 -7.09 12.01 8.05
N ALA A 124 -6.86 12.69 9.18
CA ALA A 124 -5.54 13.22 9.58
C ALA A 124 -4.45 12.15 9.70
N PHE A 125 -4.87 10.90 9.88
CA PHE A 125 -3.98 9.76 10.04
C PHE A 125 -4.07 8.77 8.88
N ASP A 126 -4.74 9.14 7.78
CA ASP A 126 -4.72 8.37 6.54
C ASP A 126 -3.28 8.30 5.99
N PRO A 127 -2.89 7.18 5.35
CA PRO A 127 -1.58 7.09 4.71
C PRO A 127 -1.43 8.11 3.59
N LEU A 128 -0.21 8.63 3.43
CA LEU A 128 0.19 9.25 2.17
C LEU A 128 0.18 8.17 1.07
N GLN A 129 -0.76 8.27 0.15
CA GLN A 129 -0.82 7.37 -1.00
C GLN A 129 0.27 7.72 -2.00
N ILE A 130 1.08 6.75 -2.40
CA ILE A 130 2.04 6.89 -3.49
C ILE A 130 1.51 6.07 -4.65
N ALA A 131 0.96 6.74 -5.66
CA ALA A 131 0.47 6.12 -6.89
C ALA A 131 1.63 5.72 -7.82
N VAL A 132 1.35 4.75 -8.68
CA VAL A 132 2.27 4.33 -9.75
C VAL A 132 1.62 4.54 -11.12
N ASP A 133 2.38 5.10 -12.05
CA ASP A 133 2.10 5.04 -13.48
C ASP A 133 2.78 3.77 -14.00
N VAL A 134 1.98 2.72 -14.26
CA VAL A 134 2.50 1.40 -14.65
C VAL A 134 3.21 1.44 -16.01
N GLU A 135 2.70 2.25 -16.95
CA GLU A 135 3.27 2.39 -18.29
C GLU A 135 4.64 3.07 -18.23
N LYS A 136 4.73 4.19 -17.49
CA LYS A 136 5.98 4.96 -17.34
C LYS A 136 6.89 4.43 -16.23
N ARG A 137 6.42 3.45 -15.45
CA ARG A 137 7.09 2.90 -14.27
C ARG A 137 7.53 3.98 -13.28
N ALA A 138 6.69 4.99 -13.08
CA ALA A 138 7.00 6.18 -12.32
C ALA A 138 6.08 6.32 -11.11
N TYR A 139 6.63 6.78 -9.98
CA TYR A 139 5.89 6.93 -8.72
C TYR A 139 5.59 8.39 -8.44
N ARG A 140 4.42 8.64 -7.85
CA ARG A 140 3.95 9.98 -7.49
C ARG A 140 3.20 9.91 -6.17
N ALA A 141 3.51 10.80 -5.24
CA ALA A 141 2.63 11.01 -4.09
C ALA A 141 1.28 11.59 -4.56
N GLY A 142 0.18 11.08 -4.02
CA GLY A 142 -1.19 11.25 -4.51
C GLY A 142 -1.68 12.71 -4.55
N SER A 143 -2.45 12.99 -5.60
CA SER A 143 -3.31 14.15 -5.91
C SER A 143 -2.79 15.56 -5.67
N LEU A 144 -1.56 15.86 -6.10
CA LEU A 144 -1.13 17.25 -6.28
C LEU A 144 -0.59 17.47 -7.69
N VAL A 145 -1.32 16.96 -8.68
CA VAL A 145 -1.39 17.62 -9.98
C VAL A 145 -2.34 18.80 -9.74
N PRO A 146 -1.88 20.07 -9.79
CA PRO A 146 -2.82 21.17 -9.93
C PRO A 146 -3.68 20.84 -11.14
N PRO A 147 -5.02 20.96 -11.08
CA PRO A 147 -5.93 20.50 -12.13
C PRO A 147 -5.53 20.90 -13.56
N ASP A 148 -4.67 21.92 -13.70
CA ASP A 148 -4.31 22.56 -14.97
C ASP A 148 -2.79 22.67 -15.23
N GLY A 149 -1.92 21.85 -14.60
CA GLY A 149 -0.49 21.84 -14.94
C GLY A 149 0.32 23.10 -14.53
N ARG A 150 -0.12 23.80 -13.48
CA ARG A 150 0.54 25.01 -12.96
C ARG A 150 1.83 24.67 -12.20
N THR A 151 2.85 25.53 -12.27
CA THR A 151 4.15 25.34 -11.60
C THR A 151 4.08 25.63 -10.09
N PHE A 152 4.92 24.96 -9.30
CA PHE A 152 4.98 25.09 -7.83
C PHE A 152 5.20 26.52 -7.32
N ALA A 153 5.94 27.36 -8.06
CA ALA A 153 6.13 28.78 -7.71
C ALA A 153 4.81 29.58 -7.67
N SER A 154 3.86 29.26 -8.56
CA SER A 154 2.55 29.93 -8.62
C SER A 154 1.61 29.55 -7.47
N VAL A 155 1.95 28.49 -6.74
CA VAL A 155 1.18 27.95 -5.62
C VAL A 155 1.63 28.59 -4.30
N ASP A 156 2.94 28.79 -4.10
CA ASP A 156 3.48 29.52 -2.95
C ASP A 156 3.06 30.99 -2.93
N ASP A 157 3.00 31.65 -4.09
CA ASP A 157 2.52 33.03 -4.18
C ASP A 157 1.03 33.17 -3.80
N ARG A 158 0.20 32.20 -4.21
CA ARG A 158 -1.21 32.13 -3.79
C ARG A 158 -1.36 31.84 -2.30
N ARG A 159 -0.49 31.00 -1.72
CA ARG A 159 -0.45 30.75 -0.28
C ARG A 159 -0.07 32.00 0.49
N ARG A 160 0.91 32.77 0.00
CA ARG A 160 1.28 34.05 0.60
C ARG A 160 0.11 35.02 0.57
N LEU A 161 -0.61 35.12 -0.55
CA LEU A 161 -1.79 35.96 -0.68
C LEU A 161 -2.96 35.49 0.20
N LEU A 162 -3.24 34.18 0.22
CA LEU A 162 -4.26 33.58 1.09
C LEU A 162 -3.93 33.81 2.57
N SER A 163 -2.67 33.68 2.98
CA SER A 163 -2.25 33.96 4.35
C SER A 163 -2.43 35.43 4.74
N VAL A 164 -2.36 36.36 3.77
CA VAL A 164 -2.65 37.78 3.98
C VAL A 164 -4.17 38.00 4.10
N LEU A 165 -4.97 37.42 3.19
CA LEU A 165 -6.43 37.52 3.21
C LEU A 165 -7.07 36.87 4.44
N GLU A 166 -6.62 35.67 4.83
CA GLU A 166 -7.18 34.95 5.97
C GLU A 166 -6.72 35.55 7.33
N ARG A 167 -5.61 36.30 7.35
CA ARG A 167 -5.24 37.12 8.53
C ARG A 167 -6.30 38.17 8.84
N GLU A 168 -7.09 38.57 7.86
CA GLU A 168 -8.20 39.52 8.04
C GLU A 168 -9.57 38.84 8.25
N LEU A 169 -9.71 37.53 8.00
CA LEU A 169 -11.02 36.89 7.87
C LEU A 169 -11.40 35.85 8.94
N ILE A 170 -10.48 35.28 9.74
CA ILE A 170 -10.84 34.14 10.61
C ILE A 170 -10.47 34.35 12.07
N ALA A 171 -11.51 34.69 12.85
CA ALA A 171 -11.64 34.32 14.25
C ALA A 171 -12.67 33.17 14.35
N ASN A 172 -12.32 32.10 15.08
CA ASN A 172 -13.24 31.17 15.78
C ASN A 172 -13.87 29.95 15.07
N ASN A 173 -13.23 29.25 14.11
CA ASN A 173 -13.69 27.90 13.75
C ASN A 173 -12.62 26.80 13.87
N ALA A 174 -12.95 25.72 14.59
CA ALA A 174 -12.05 24.58 14.82
C ALA A 174 -11.86 23.71 13.57
N ALA A 175 -12.90 23.60 12.74
CA ALA A 175 -12.84 22.88 11.46
C ALA A 175 -11.85 23.53 10.48
N GLU A 176 -11.78 24.87 10.43
CA GLU A 176 -10.84 25.60 9.57
C GLU A 176 -9.38 25.44 10.03
N ARG A 177 -9.12 25.37 11.34
CA ARG A 177 -7.77 25.08 11.86
C ARG A 177 -7.29 23.69 11.44
N GLN A 178 -8.17 22.70 11.48
CA GLN A 178 -7.86 21.34 11.06
C GLN A 178 -7.57 21.32 9.55
N TRP A 179 -8.42 21.93 8.72
CA TRP A 179 -8.21 22.10 7.27
C TRP A 179 -6.89 22.81 6.92
N ARG A 180 -6.54 23.89 7.61
CA ARG A 180 -5.24 24.56 7.41
C ARG A 180 -4.05 23.64 7.69
N SER A 181 -4.10 22.88 8.77
CA SER A 181 -3.02 21.94 9.13
C SER A 181 -2.83 20.84 8.07
N PHE A 182 -3.92 20.44 7.39
CA PHE A 182 -3.86 19.53 6.25
C PHE A 182 -3.20 20.18 5.02
N TYR A 183 -3.60 21.41 4.69
CA TYR A 183 -3.01 22.15 3.57
C TYR A 183 -1.54 22.44 3.77
N ASP A 184 -1.13 22.90 4.95
CA ASP A 184 0.28 23.21 5.25
C ASP A 184 1.16 21.95 5.15
N LYS A 185 0.67 20.81 5.63
CA LYS A 185 1.36 19.52 5.46
C LYS A 185 1.43 19.11 3.99
N ALA A 186 0.32 19.14 3.25
CA ALA A 186 0.30 18.80 1.83
C ALA A 186 1.30 19.64 1.02
N TYR A 187 1.40 20.95 1.30
CA TYR A 187 2.38 21.83 0.67
C TYR A 187 3.83 21.51 1.08
N SER A 188 4.09 21.23 2.36
CA SER A 188 5.43 20.82 2.80
C SER A 188 5.89 19.52 2.11
N LEU A 189 4.97 18.58 1.89
CA LEU A 189 5.25 17.31 1.24
C LEU A 189 5.49 17.47 -0.26
N LEU A 190 4.78 18.38 -0.92
CA LEU A 190 5.03 18.74 -2.32
C LEU A 190 6.40 19.34 -2.56
N GLY A 191 6.82 20.22 -1.65
CA GLY A 191 8.13 20.86 -1.70
C GLY A 191 9.25 19.98 -1.16
N SER A 192 8.94 18.79 -0.63
CA SER A 192 9.94 17.92 0.01
C SER A 192 10.85 17.29 -1.04
N GLU A 193 12.03 17.88 -1.19
CA GLU A 193 13.12 17.32 -1.99
C GLU A 193 13.48 15.90 -1.54
N THR A 194 13.36 15.61 -0.25
CA THR A 194 13.57 14.27 0.34
C THR A 194 12.60 13.25 -0.24
N LEU A 195 11.29 13.56 -0.28
CA LEU A 195 10.29 12.67 -0.85
C LEU A 195 10.49 12.52 -2.36
N ARG A 196 10.77 13.61 -3.07
CA ARG A 196 11.06 13.58 -4.52
C ARG A 196 12.22 12.64 -4.85
N ARG A 197 13.32 12.72 -4.08
CA ARG A 197 14.47 11.81 -4.24
C ARG A 197 14.11 10.37 -3.92
N ALA A 198 13.31 10.12 -2.88
CA ALA A 198 12.90 8.77 -2.51
C ALA A 198 12.08 8.07 -3.61
N LEU A 199 11.25 8.82 -4.35
CA LEU A 199 10.43 8.32 -5.46
C LEU A 199 11.19 8.22 -6.79
N ASP A 200 12.32 8.91 -6.94
CA ASP A 200 13.12 8.91 -8.15
C ASP A 200 14.05 7.69 -8.23
N LEU A 201 13.53 6.57 -8.73
CA LEU A 201 14.29 5.34 -8.93
C LEU A 201 15.40 5.47 -9.99
N SER A 202 15.44 6.54 -10.79
CA SER A 202 16.49 6.75 -11.79
C SER A 202 17.88 6.99 -11.17
N ALA A 203 17.92 7.36 -9.88
CA ALA A 203 19.15 7.52 -9.11
C ALA A 203 19.76 6.17 -8.64
N GLU A 204 19.01 5.06 -8.70
CA GLU A 204 19.52 3.75 -8.24
C GLU A 204 20.45 3.11 -9.26
N SER A 205 21.47 2.37 -8.79
CA SER A 205 22.35 1.60 -9.67
C SER A 205 21.59 0.48 -10.38
N GLN A 206 22.06 0.10 -11.57
CA GLN A 206 21.46 -1.01 -12.33
C GLN A 206 21.47 -2.32 -11.51
N ALA A 207 22.58 -2.61 -10.83
CA ALA A 207 22.70 -3.80 -9.98
C ALA A 207 21.65 -3.84 -8.86
N THR A 208 21.32 -2.70 -8.23
CA THR A 208 20.23 -2.63 -7.24
C THR A 208 18.89 -2.91 -7.91
N ARG A 209 18.60 -2.28 -9.05
CA ARG A 209 17.34 -2.49 -9.77
C ARG A 209 17.16 -3.96 -10.19
N ASP A 210 18.21 -4.59 -10.67
CA ASP A 210 18.20 -6.02 -11.04
C ASP A 210 17.93 -6.92 -9.83
N ARG A 211 18.52 -6.60 -8.67
CA ARG A 211 18.26 -7.32 -7.42
C ARG A 211 16.80 -7.21 -6.97
N TYR A 212 16.17 -6.07 -7.20
CA TYR A 212 14.74 -5.86 -6.98
C TYR A 212 13.89 -6.34 -8.18
N GLY A 213 14.45 -7.13 -9.10
CA GLY A 213 13.68 -7.80 -10.13
C GLY A 213 13.02 -6.86 -11.13
N PHE A 214 13.69 -5.75 -11.50
CA PHE A 214 13.26 -4.91 -12.60
C PHE A 214 13.28 -5.72 -13.91
N LYS A 215 12.13 -6.32 -14.26
CA LYS A 215 11.98 -7.07 -15.50
C LYS A 215 11.43 -6.20 -16.63
N PRO A 216 11.80 -6.45 -17.89
CA PRO A 216 11.06 -5.96 -19.05
C PRO A 216 9.59 -6.42 -18.99
N ALA A 217 8.66 -5.63 -19.54
CA ALA A 217 7.23 -5.93 -19.48
C ALA A 217 6.89 -7.23 -20.23
N GLU A 218 7.70 -7.64 -21.20
CA GLU A 218 7.46 -8.79 -22.06
C GLU A 218 7.74 -10.17 -21.40
N ALA A 219 8.24 -10.19 -20.16
CA ALA A 219 8.67 -11.42 -19.47
C ALA A 219 7.58 -12.14 -18.65
N VAL A 220 6.30 -11.80 -18.84
CA VAL A 220 5.16 -12.40 -18.12
C VAL A 220 4.26 -13.15 -19.12
N ASN A 221 4.77 -14.20 -19.74
CA ASN A 221 3.98 -15.04 -20.64
C ASN A 221 3.60 -16.36 -19.97
N GLY A 222 2.31 -16.69 -19.95
CA GLY A 222 1.78 -18.04 -19.68
C GLY A 222 0.75 -18.19 -18.55
N ASP A 223 0.60 -17.21 -17.67
CA ASP A 223 -0.36 -17.26 -16.55
C ASP A 223 -1.63 -16.46 -16.93
N THR A 224 -2.78 -17.12 -16.90
CA THR A 224 -4.11 -16.53 -17.21
C THR A 224 -4.97 -16.35 -15.96
N SER A 225 -4.43 -16.60 -14.77
CA SER A 225 -5.16 -16.42 -13.50
C SER A 225 -5.52 -14.94 -13.27
N GLN A 226 -6.51 -14.67 -12.41
CA GLN A 226 -6.79 -13.30 -11.96
C GLN A 226 -5.54 -12.62 -11.38
N SER A 227 -4.63 -13.39 -10.77
CA SER A 227 -3.34 -12.90 -10.26
C SER A 227 -2.39 -12.42 -11.37
N ALA A 228 -2.51 -12.98 -12.57
CA ALA A 228 -1.75 -12.55 -13.74
C ALA A 228 -2.25 -11.21 -14.31
N MET A 229 -3.52 -10.89 -14.11
CA MET A 229 -4.16 -9.63 -14.54
C MET A 229 -3.98 -8.48 -13.53
N ALA A 230 -3.25 -8.70 -12.44
CA ALA A 230 -3.03 -7.70 -11.39
C ALA A 230 -2.24 -6.49 -11.91
N GLU A 231 -2.75 -5.30 -11.61
CA GLU A 231 -2.08 -4.04 -11.94
C GLU A 231 -0.68 -3.98 -11.29
N GLY A 232 0.36 -3.70 -12.07
CA GLY A 232 1.72 -3.53 -11.55
C GLY A 232 2.42 -4.81 -11.08
N ARG A 233 1.96 -6.02 -11.42
CA ARG A 233 2.59 -7.31 -11.03
C ARG A 233 4.09 -7.35 -11.31
N ALA A 234 4.51 -6.92 -12.49
CA ALA A 234 5.92 -6.90 -12.90
C ALA A 234 6.76 -5.87 -12.11
N MET A 235 6.11 -5.01 -11.32
CA MET A 235 6.70 -3.93 -10.56
C MET A 235 6.77 -4.21 -9.05
N ARG A 236 6.38 -5.41 -8.58
CA ARG A 236 6.42 -5.78 -7.15
C ARG A 236 7.73 -5.43 -6.46
N GLY A 237 8.86 -5.81 -7.07
CA GLY A 237 10.15 -5.47 -6.50
C GLY A 237 10.50 -3.98 -6.64
N GLN A 238 9.96 -3.27 -7.63
CA GLN A 238 10.05 -1.81 -7.67
C GLN A 238 9.26 -1.17 -6.52
N HIS A 239 8.06 -1.66 -6.19
CA HIS A 239 7.29 -1.18 -5.02
C HIS A 239 8.11 -1.35 -3.74
N LEU A 240 8.75 -2.52 -3.55
CA LEU A 240 9.61 -2.77 -2.40
C LEU A 240 10.86 -1.88 -2.38
N LEU A 241 11.41 -1.53 -3.55
CA LEU A 241 12.54 -0.58 -3.63
C LEU A 241 12.11 0.83 -3.24
N VAL A 242 10.96 1.30 -3.71
CA VAL A 242 10.39 2.59 -3.27
C VAL A 242 10.12 2.58 -1.77
N ALA A 243 9.53 1.50 -1.24
CA ALA A 243 9.28 1.37 0.19
C ALA A 243 10.57 1.47 1.01
N ARG A 244 11.64 0.79 0.58
CA ARG A 244 12.96 0.92 1.22
C ARG A 244 13.44 2.37 1.21
N ARG A 245 13.36 3.06 0.07
CA ARG A 245 13.82 4.46 -0.04
C ARG A 245 12.99 5.43 0.79
N LEU A 246 11.68 5.19 0.91
CA LEU A 246 10.82 5.93 1.83
C LEU A 246 11.25 5.73 3.28
N VAL A 247 11.56 4.49 3.68
CA VAL A 247 12.09 4.21 5.03
C VAL A 247 13.43 4.91 5.26
N GLU A 248 14.35 4.86 4.29
CA GLU A 248 15.64 5.58 4.34
C GLU A 248 15.46 7.11 4.39
N ALA A 249 14.37 7.62 3.80
CA ALA A 249 13.98 9.02 3.81
C ALA A 249 13.22 9.43 5.10
N GLY A 250 13.04 8.53 6.06
CA GLY A 250 12.43 8.81 7.35
C GLY A 250 10.93 8.51 7.46
N VAL A 251 10.35 7.76 6.52
CA VAL A 251 8.97 7.25 6.62
C VAL A 251 8.96 5.94 7.39
N PRO A 252 8.53 5.91 8.67
CA PRO A 252 8.73 4.74 9.53
C PRO A 252 7.76 3.59 9.26
N PHE A 253 6.62 3.84 8.63
CA PHE A 253 5.62 2.80 8.33
C PHE A 253 5.14 2.91 6.89
N VAL A 254 5.33 1.82 6.13
CA VAL A 254 4.99 1.77 4.71
C VAL A 254 4.21 0.49 4.42
N ASN A 255 2.96 0.64 3.96
CA ASN A 255 2.17 -0.47 3.45
C ASN A 255 2.45 -0.66 1.96
N VAL A 256 2.94 -1.84 1.59
CA VAL A 256 3.10 -2.24 0.18
C VAL A 256 1.98 -3.20 -0.19
N PHE A 257 1.08 -2.75 -1.03
CA PHE A 257 0.04 -3.56 -1.64
C PHE A 257 0.52 -4.08 -2.98
N ASP A 258 0.10 -5.30 -3.30
CA ASP A 258 0.70 -6.08 -4.39
C ASP A 258 -0.35 -6.64 -5.35
N PHE A 259 -1.61 -6.37 -5.05
CA PHE A 259 -2.73 -6.84 -5.83
C PHE A 259 -3.84 -5.80 -5.86
N ARG A 260 -4.20 -5.40 -7.08
CA ARG A 260 -5.41 -4.65 -7.37
C ARG A 260 -6.05 -5.29 -8.58
N VAL A 261 -7.28 -5.78 -8.41
CA VAL A 261 -8.07 -6.26 -9.55
C VAL A 261 -8.48 -5.04 -10.35
N SER A 262 -7.89 -4.84 -11.53
CA SER A 262 -8.46 -3.86 -12.47
C SER A 262 -9.69 -4.51 -13.11
N LYS A 263 -10.84 -3.82 -13.09
CA LYS A 263 -11.85 -4.09 -14.12
C LYS A 263 -11.16 -3.81 -15.44
N ALA A 264 -10.93 -4.84 -16.24
CA ALA A 264 -10.38 -4.68 -17.58
C ALA A 264 -11.09 -3.50 -18.25
N ARG A 265 -10.31 -2.58 -18.86
CA ARG A 265 -10.85 -1.59 -19.80
C ARG A 265 -11.48 -2.39 -20.94
N THR A 266 -12.75 -2.77 -20.79
CA THR A 266 -13.49 -3.48 -21.82
C THR A 266 -13.76 -2.48 -22.94
N GLY A 267 -12.82 -2.41 -23.88
CA GLY A 267 -13.19 -2.13 -25.26
C GLY A 267 -14.18 -3.22 -25.67
N THR A 268 -15.44 -2.84 -25.79
CA THR A 268 -16.50 -3.53 -26.53
C THR A 268 -16.32 -5.04 -26.71
N ARG A 269 -16.70 -5.81 -25.70
CA ARG A 269 -17.21 -7.16 -25.93
C ARG A 269 -18.27 -7.47 -24.88
N THR A 270 -19.44 -7.80 -25.38
CA THR A 270 -20.69 -8.11 -24.67
C THR A 270 -20.47 -9.08 -23.49
N PRO A 271 -21.19 -8.91 -22.37
CA PRO A 271 -21.05 -9.78 -21.22
C PRO A 271 -21.70 -11.13 -21.52
N THR A 272 -20.91 -12.19 -21.65
CA THR A 272 -21.41 -13.56 -21.53
C THR A 272 -21.59 -13.88 -20.06
N THR A 273 -22.85 -13.90 -19.63
CA THR A 273 -23.30 -14.40 -18.33
C THR A 273 -22.87 -15.86 -18.18
N PHE A 274 -22.00 -16.16 -17.21
CA PHE A 274 -21.79 -17.55 -16.77
C PHE A 274 -22.57 -17.77 -15.48
N SER A 275 -23.76 -18.35 -15.62
CA SER A 275 -24.51 -18.97 -14.54
C SER A 275 -23.91 -20.34 -14.23
N ILE A 276 -23.35 -20.54 -13.03
CA ILE A 276 -23.02 -21.87 -12.53
C ILE A 276 -24.26 -22.36 -11.76
N THR A 277 -25.11 -23.12 -12.44
CA THR A 277 -26.11 -23.98 -11.81
C THR A 277 -25.40 -25.17 -11.19
N SER A 278 -25.50 -25.30 -9.87
CA SER A 278 -25.18 -26.51 -9.13
C SER A 278 -26.22 -27.59 -9.47
N THR A 279 -25.76 -28.73 -9.94
CA THR A 279 -26.53 -29.99 -9.89
C THR A 279 -25.79 -30.93 -8.95
N THR A 280 -26.59 -31.47 -8.03
CA THR A 280 -26.33 -32.61 -7.12
C THR A 280 -25.67 -33.80 -7.80
#